data_AF-A0A2V5YBL4-F1
#
_entry.id   AF-A0A2V5YBL4-F1
#
_cell.length_a   1.000
_cell.length_b   1.000
_cell.length_c   1.000
_cell.angle_alpha   90.00
_cell.angle_beta   90.00
_cell.angle_gamma   90.00
#
_symmetry.space_group_name_H-M   'P 1'
#
loop_
_entity.id
_entity.type
_entity.pdbx_description
1 polymer ?
#
loop_
_entity_poly.entity_id
_entity_poly.type
_entity_poly.pdbx_seq_one_letter_code
_entity_poly.pdbx_strand_id
1 'polypeptide(L)'
;MSGFFEEVQRRKVYRVAVAYIIAAGFIIQIGSAVFPAWELPNWAFRLVVVLLLIGFPIALILAWAYDVTPQGIRATPSPTTLGSHRRRNLIMLIAIGAITSAAAGFFLLPRVSARKIDKSIAVLPFQNLSNEKENAYFADGMQDDILTNLSKIGDLKVISRMSVMSYRGDGVRNAREIGKALGVATLLEGSVRRVGNRVRVNVQLINANNDEHIWAEDYDRDLTDVFAIQTDLAQKIASSLQAKLSPNEKARLDNRPTQNPDAYLLFVQAHDYANRPDMFRDDSLKAEQLFEQATKLDPNFAAAFAGLSMVESWAYHSFDPLPARREKARTAANEALRLQPDLPEAHLALGFSYYYGDRNYERALAEFEVAKRGLPNEAQAYMAIGAIQRRQDKWAESTANLEKAA
;
A
#
# COMPACT_ATOMS: atom_id res chain seq x y z
N MET A 1 -40.91 -27.10 -13.79
CA MET A 1 -39.89 -26.82 -12.75
C MET A 1 -40.11 -27.65 -11.47
N SER A 2 -40.93 -28.72 -11.49
CA SER A 2 -41.32 -29.50 -10.29
C SER A 2 -40.30 -30.53 -9.79
N GLY A 3 -39.38 -31.01 -10.63
CA GLY A 3 -38.52 -32.15 -10.26
C GLY A 3 -37.33 -31.88 -9.32
N PHE A 4 -36.88 -30.63 -9.15
CA PHE A 4 -35.70 -30.33 -8.32
C PHE A 4 -36.02 -30.32 -6.82
N PHE A 5 -37.08 -29.60 -6.43
CA PHE A 5 -37.52 -29.51 -5.03
C PHE A 5 -37.99 -30.87 -4.48
N GLU A 6 -38.72 -31.63 -5.28
CA GLU A 6 -39.12 -33.00 -4.91
C GLU A 6 -37.91 -33.91 -4.68
N GLU A 7 -36.85 -33.76 -5.49
CA GLU A 7 -35.64 -34.59 -5.34
C GLU A 7 -34.76 -34.17 -4.15
N VAL A 8 -34.68 -32.87 -3.85
CA VAL A 8 -34.04 -32.34 -2.63
C VAL A 8 -34.78 -32.81 -1.36
N GLN A 9 -36.11 -32.82 -1.40
CA GLN A 9 -36.94 -33.29 -0.29
C GLN A 9 -36.85 -34.81 -0.12
N ARG A 10 -36.86 -35.57 -1.22
CA ARG A 10 -36.70 -37.03 -1.23
C ARG A 10 -35.35 -37.47 -0.67
N ARG A 11 -34.26 -36.81 -1.07
CA ARG A 11 -32.88 -37.10 -0.60
C ARG A 11 -32.55 -36.46 0.75
N LYS A 12 -33.51 -35.77 1.39
CA LYS A 12 -33.36 -35.14 2.71
C LYS A 12 -32.19 -34.16 2.82
N VAL A 13 -31.73 -33.59 1.70
CA VAL A 13 -30.55 -32.69 1.66
C VAL A 13 -30.77 -31.46 2.55
N TYR A 14 -32.01 -30.98 2.67
CA TYR A 14 -32.38 -29.88 3.57
C TYR A 14 -32.05 -30.16 5.05
N ARG A 15 -32.11 -31.42 5.51
CA ARG A 15 -31.76 -31.77 6.90
C ARG A 15 -30.27 -31.60 7.15
N VAL A 16 -29.45 -31.98 6.17
CA VAL A 16 -27.99 -31.80 6.25
C VAL A 16 -27.63 -30.33 6.16
N ALA A 17 -28.31 -29.55 5.32
CA ALA A 17 -28.12 -28.10 5.24
C ALA A 17 -28.41 -27.41 6.60
N VAL A 18 -29.54 -27.73 7.22
CA VAL A 18 -29.92 -27.19 8.54
C VAL A 18 -28.94 -27.63 9.63
N ALA A 19 -28.58 -28.92 9.67
CA ALA A 19 -27.61 -29.44 10.63
C ALA A 19 -26.23 -28.78 10.48
N TYR A 20 -25.78 -28.55 9.24
CA TYR A 20 -24.51 -27.87 8.97
C TYR A 20 -24.54 -26.42 9.46
N ILE A 21 -25.62 -25.69 9.20
CA ILE A 21 -25.76 -24.29 9.66
C ILE A 21 -25.72 -24.21 11.18
N ILE A 22 -26.42 -25.11 11.89
CA ILE A 22 -26.40 -25.17 13.37
C ILE A 22 -24.99 -25.47 13.88
N ALA A 23 -24.32 -26.47 13.31
CA ALA A 23 -22.97 -26.84 13.71
C ALA A 23 -21.95 -25.73 13.42
N ALA A 24 -22.02 -25.11 12.25
CA ALA A 24 -21.17 -23.98 11.87
C ALA A 24 -21.40 -22.78 12.80
N GLY A 25 -22.66 -22.47 13.13
CA GLY A 25 -22.99 -21.42 14.10
C GLY A 25 -22.38 -21.68 15.48
N PHE A 26 -22.45 -22.93 15.96
CA PHE A 26 -21.86 -23.33 17.24
C PHE A 26 -20.33 -23.24 17.24
N ILE A 27 -19.68 -23.67 16.15
CA ILE A 27 -18.22 -23.53 15.97
C ILE A 27 -17.80 -22.07 15.97
N ILE A 28 -18.55 -21.20 15.27
CA ILE A 28 -18.29 -19.76 15.24
C ILE A 28 -18.46 -19.15 16.63
N GLN A 29 -19.52 -19.52 17.36
CA GLN A 29 -19.78 -19.02 18.71
C GLN A 29 -18.65 -19.42 19.69
N ILE A 30 -18.23 -20.69 19.68
CA ILE A 30 -17.08 -21.15 20.48
C ILE A 30 -15.82 -20.42 20.07
N GLY A 31 -15.53 -20.36 18.76
CA GLY A 31 -14.34 -19.69 18.23
C GLY A 31 -14.27 -18.22 18.66
N SER A 32 -15.40 -17.52 18.67
CA SER A 32 -15.47 -16.11 19.09
C SER A 32 -15.12 -15.86 20.55
N ALA A 33 -15.30 -16.86 21.42
CA ALA A 33 -14.94 -16.78 22.84
C ALA A 33 -13.53 -17.33 23.12
N VAL A 34 -13.18 -18.45 22.49
CA VAL A 34 -11.92 -19.17 22.75
C VAL A 34 -10.74 -18.49 22.09
N PHE A 35 -10.86 -18.02 20.85
CA PHE A 35 -9.71 -17.47 20.12
C PHE A 35 -9.13 -16.21 20.79
N PRO A 36 -9.97 -15.22 21.22
CA PRO A 36 -9.46 -14.08 21.97
C PRO A 36 -8.88 -14.46 23.34
N ALA A 37 -9.49 -15.43 24.03
CA ALA A 37 -9.02 -15.88 25.35
C ALA A 37 -7.63 -16.55 25.31
N TRP A 38 -7.21 -17.03 24.14
CA TRP A 38 -5.90 -17.66 23.92
C TRP A 38 -4.95 -16.76 23.10
N GLU A 39 -5.28 -15.49 22.94
CA GLU A 39 -4.50 -14.50 22.18
C GLU A 39 -4.17 -14.95 20.74
N LEU A 40 -5.04 -15.78 20.15
CA LEU A 40 -4.83 -16.26 18.79
C LEU A 40 -4.99 -15.12 17.79
N PRO A 41 -4.16 -15.06 16.73
CA PRO A 41 -4.27 -14.01 15.72
C PRO A 41 -5.64 -13.99 15.05
N ASN A 42 -6.15 -12.78 14.76
CA ASN A 42 -7.46 -12.59 14.11
C ASN A 42 -7.59 -13.31 12.77
N TRP A 43 -6.49 -13.54 12.05
CA TRP A 43 -6.51 -14.30 10.79
C TRP A 43 -6.90 -15.78 11.00
N ALA A 44 -6.59 -16.36 12.15
CA ALA A 44 -6.89 -17.77 12.44
C ALA A 44 -8.40 -18.01 12.56
N PHE A 45 -9.10 -17.10 13.24
CA PHE A 45 -10.57 -17.15 13.32
C PHE A 45 -11.22 -16.97 11.93
N ARG A 46 -10.66 -16.06 11.11
CA ARG A 46 -11.13 -15.87 9.72
C ARG A 46 -10.96 -17.13 8.88
N LEU A 47 -9.85 -17.85 9.05
CA LEU A 47 -9.59 -19.10 8.34
C LEU A 47 -10.67 -20.15 8.65
N VAL A 48 -11.08 -20.27 9.92
CA VAL A 48 -12.17 -21.17 10.33
C VAL A 48 -13.48 -20.81 9.62
N VAL A 49 -13.84 -19.53 9.56
CA VAL A 49 -15.06 -19.07 8.87
C VAL A 49 -14.99 -19.38 7.37
N VAL A 50 -13.86 -19.15 6.72
CA VAL A 50 -13.66 -19.47 5.30
C VAL A 50 -13.79 -20.98 5.04
N LEU A 51 -13.22 -21.82 5.91
CA LEU A 51 -13.35 -23.28 5.78
C LEU A 51 -14.80 -23.76 5.94
N LEU A 52 -15.58 -23.15 6.84
CA LEU A 52 -17.01 -23.45 6.99
C LEU A 52 -17.81 -23.03 5.74
N LEU A 53 -17.48 -21.90 5.13
CA LEU A 53 -18.11 -21.46 3.88
C LEU A 53 -17.77 -22.38 2.70
N ILE A 54 -16.53 -22.86 2.59
CA ILE A 54 -16.12 -23.82 1.56
C ILE A 54 -16.72 -25.21 1.83
N GLY A 55 -16.83 -25.60 3.10
CA GLY A 55 -17.35 -26.90 3.50
C GLY A 55 -18.86 -27.06 3.27
N PHE A 56 -19.63 -25.97 3.29
CA PHE A 56 -21.08 -26.00 3.05
C PHE A 56 -21.49 -26.59 1.69
N PRO A 57 -20.98 -26.11 0.53
CA PRO A 57 -21.32 -26.70 -0.77
C PRO A 57 -20.84 -28.15 -0.89
N ILE A 58 -19.70 -28.51 -0.28
CA ILE A 58 -19.22 -29.89 -0.23
C ILE A 58 -20.19 -30.79 0.55
N ALA A 59 -20.68 -30.32 1.71
CA ALA A 59 -21.65 -31.04 2.51
C ALA A 59 -22.98 -31.28 1.76
N LEU A 60 -23.44 -30.30 0.98
CA LEU A 60 -24.63 -30.44 0.13
C LEU A 60 -24.43 -31.48 -0.98
N ILE A 61 -23.26 -31.52 -1.61
CA ILE A 61 -22.92 -32.52 -2.64
C ILE A 61 -22.90 -33.93 -2.04
N LEU A 62 -22.28 -34.09 -0.87
CA LEU A 62 -22.20 -35.38 -0.17
C LEU A 62 -23.59 -35.85 0.27
N ALA A 63 -24.42 -34.96 0.82
CA ALA A 63 -25.80 -35.25 1.19
C ALA A 63 -26.68 -35.66 0.00
N TRP A 64 -26.33 -35.22 -1.20
CA TRP A 64 -27.06 -35.58 -2.41
C TRP A 64 -26.62 -36.93 -2.99
N ALA A 65 -25.34 -37.29 -2.81
CA ALA A 65 -24.75 -38.54 -3.29
C ALA A 65 -25.00 -39.75 -2.35
N TYR A 66 -25.12 -39.50 -1.04
CA TYR A 66 -25.19 -40.53 -0.01
C TYR A 66 -26.38 -40.32 0.92
N ASP A 67 -27.08 -41.41 1.25
CA ASP A 67 -28.20 -41.39 2.20
C ASP A 67 -27.74 -42.00 3.54
N VAL A 68 -27.97 -41.29 4.64
CA VAL A 68 -27.57 -41.72 5.98
C VAL A 68 -28.71 -42.55 6.57
N THR A 69 -28.52 -43.87 6.61
CA THR A 69 -29.51 -44.81 7.17
C THR A 69 -29.01 -45.37 8.52
N PRO A 70 -29.91 -45.90 9.38
CA PRO A 70 -29.51 -46.56 10.63
C PRO A 70 -28.54 -47.74 10.46
N GLN A 71 -28.35 -48.22 9.22
CA GLN A 71 -27.51 -49.36 8.85
C GLN A 71 -26.18 -48.92 8.17
N GLY A 72 -25.85 -47.62 8.21
CA GLY A 72 -24.63 -47.05 7.63
C GLY A 72 -24.87 -46.11 6.43
N ILE A 73 -23.78 -45.57 5.87
CA ILE A 73 -23.77 -44.69 4.70
C ILE A 73 -23.95 -45.55 3.45
N ARG A 74 -25.08 -45.40 2.72
CA ARG A 74 -25.31 -46.13 1.46
C ARG A 74 -25.52 -45.14 0.31
N ALA A 75 -24.95 -45.47 -0.85
CA ALA A 75 -25.23 -44.74 -2.08
C ALA A 75 -26.71 -44.91 -2.43
N THR A 76 -27.39 -43.81 -2.79
CA THR A 76 -28.83 -43.83 -3.05
C THR A 76 -29.16 -44.72 -4.27
N PRO A 77 -30.06 -45.72 -4.17
CA PRO A 77 -30.43 -46.55 -5.31
C PRO A 77 -31.12 -45.69 -6.39
N SER A 78 -30.64 -45.80 -7.64
CA SER A 78 -31.17 -45.05 -8.78
C SER A 78 -32.28 -45.86 -9.48
N PRO A 79 -33.44 -45.26 -9.83
CA PRO A 79 -34.32 -45.85 -10.81
C PRO A 79 -33.66 -45.79 -12.19
N THR A 80 -33.91 -46.81 -13.02
CA THR A 80 -33.20 -47.14 -14.27
C THR A 80 -33.41 -46.17 -15.44
N THR A 81 -33.86 -44.93 -15.22
CA THR A 81 -34.07 -43.95 -16.30
C THR A 81 -33.68 -42.53 -15.88
N LEU A 82 -33.05 -41.79 -16.80
CA LEU A 82 -32.76 -40.34 -16.81
C LEU A 82 -31.39 -39.85 -16.28
N GLY A 83 -30.31 -40.10 -17.04
CA GLY A 83 -28.96 -39.56 -16.78
C GLY A 83 -28.81 -38.03 -16.94
N SER A 84 -29.70 -37.34 -17.67
CA SER A 84 -29.63 -35.90 -17.95
C SER A 84 -30.10 -35.02 -16.77
N HIS A 85 -31.18 -35.42 -16.10
CA HIS A 85 -31.74 -34.65 -14.97
C HIS A 85 -30.84 -34.66 -13.75
N ARG A 86 -30.11 -35.76 -13.52
CA ARG A 86 -29.16 -35.91 -12.41
C ARG A 86 -28.01 -34.89 -12.52
N ARG A 87 -27.42 -34.73 -13.70
CA ARG A 87 -26.30 -33.79 -13.92
C ARG A 87 -26.76 -32.33 -13.77
N ARG A 88 -27.96 -32.01 -14.26
CA ARG A 88 -28.56 -30.66 -14.12
C ARG A 88 -28.89 -30.31 -12.66
N ASN A 89 -29.42 -31.26 -11.89
CA ASN A 89 -29.77 -31.04 -10.48
C ASN A 89 -28.51 -30.93 -9.61
N LEU A 90 -27.43 -31.66 -9.92
CA LEU A 90 -26.12 -31.48 -9.28
C LEU A 90 -25.54 -30.09 -9.56
N ILE A 91 -25.58 -29.62 -10.81
CA ILE A 91 -25.09 -28.28 -11.18
C ILE A 91 -25.86 -27.19 -10.44
N MET A 92 -27.19 -27.32 -10.33
CA MET A 92 -28.01 -26.38 -9.56
C MET A 92 -27.67 -26.36 -8.07
N LEU A 93 -27.39 -27.51 -7.45
CA LEU A 93 -26.96 -27.58 -6.04
C LEU A 93 -25.59 -26.93 -5.83
N ILE A 94 -24.64 -27.16 -6.73
CA ILE A 94 -23.32 -26.53 -6.69
C ILE A 94 -23.46 -25.01 -6.82
N ALA A 95 -24.26 -24.53 -7.77
CA ALA A 95 -24.49 -23.11 -7.98
C ALA A 95 -25.15 -22.46 -6.75
N ILE A 96 -26.19 -23.07 -6.17
CA ILE A 96 -26.87 -22.55 -4.98
C ILE A 96 -25.92 -22.56 -3.76
N GLY A 97 -25.18 -23.64 -3.54
CA GLY A 97 -24.19 -23.75 -2.47
C GLY A 97 -23.07 -22.71 -2.59
N ALA A 98 -22.58 -22.46 -3.82
CA ALA A 98 -21.57 -21.44 -4.08
C ALA A 98 -22.12 -20.02 -3.87
N ILE A 99 -23.32 -19.71 -4.37
CA ILE A 99 -23.95 -18.39 -4.23
C ILE A 99 -24.26 -18.08 -2.76
N THR A 100 -24.80 -19.05 -2.01
CA THR A 100 -25.08 -18.88 -0.58
C THR A 100 -23.81 -18.71 0.24
N SER A 101 -22.75 -19.44 -0.08
CA SER A 101 -21.44 -19.29 0.58
C SER A 101 -20.77 -17.95 0.22
N ALA A 102 -20.90 -17.49 -1.02
CA ALA A 102 -20.41 -16.18 -1.44
C ALA A 102 -21.18 -15.04 -0.78
N ALA A 103 -22.50 -15.13 -0.70
CA ALA A 103 -23.34 -14.16 0.00
C ALA A 103 -23.04 -14.14 1.51
N ALA A 104 -22.95 -15.31 2.15
CA ALA A 104 -22.57 -15.41 3.55
C ALA A 104 -21.17 -14.86 3.80
N GLY A 105 -20.19 -15.16 2.94
CA GLY A 105 -18.85 -14.57 2.99
C GLY A 105 -18.84 -13.05 2.85
N PHE A 106 -19.67 -12.50 1.96
CA PHE A 106 -19.81 -11.07 1.75
C PHE A 106 -20.38 -10.30 2.96
N PHE A 107 -21.17 -10.98 3.81
CA PHE A 107 -21.75 -10.40 5.04
C PHE A 107 -20.95 -10.73 6.31
N LEU A 108 -20.32 -11.92 6.39
CA LEU A 108 -19.61 -12.40 7.58
C LEU A 108 -18.13 -12.01 7.61
N LEU A 109 -17.50 -11.82 6.46
CA LEU A 109 -16.13 -11.30 6.43
C LEU A 109 -16.18 -9.79 6.65
N PRO A 110 -15.51 -9.26 7.70
CA PRO A 110 -15.45 -7.81 7.89
C PRO A 110 -14.81 -7.21 6.65
N ARG A 111 -15.56 -6.35 5.95
CA ARG A 111 -14.94 -5.42 5.00
C ARG A 111 -13.99 -4.59 5.83
N VAL A 112 -12.72 -4.59 5.47
CA VAL A 112 -11.78 -3.58 5.93
C VAL A 112 -12.24 -2.27 5.28
N SER A 113 -13.31 -1.69 5.80
CA SER A 113 -13.66 -0.31 5.52
C SER A 113 -12.69 0.49 6.36
N ALA A 114 -11.59 0.92 5.74
CA ALA A 114 -10.66 1.84 6.39
C ALA A 114 -11.48 3.01 6.94
N ARG A 115 -11.39 3.25 8.25
CA ARG A 115 -12.08 4.37 8.88
C ARG A 115 -11.54 5.63 8.22
N LYS A 116 -12.42 6.32 7.49
CA LYS A 116 -12.07 7.48 6.69
C LYS A 116 -11.64 8.61 7.63
N ILE A 117 -10.46 9.17 7.38
CA ILE A 117 -9.90 10.27 8.16
C ILE A 117 -10.13 11.56 7.38
N ASP A 118 -10.74 12.57 7.98
CA ASP A 118 -11.18 13.77 7.24
C ASP A 118 -10.01 14.56 6.65
N LYS A 119 -8.89 14.67 7.37
CA LYS A 119 -7.64 15.28 6.90
C LYS A 119 -6.74 14.24 6.24
N SER A 120 -7.19 13.65 5.14
CA SER A 120 -6.41 12.64 4.43
C SER A 120 -6.42 12.82 2.92
N ILE A 121 -5.30 12.45 2.32
CA ILE A 121 -5.02 12.63 0.91
C ILE A 121 -4.28 11.43 0.32
N ALA A 122 -4.65 11.05 -0.89
CA ALA A 122 -3.86 10.17 -1.74
C ALA A 122 -3.44 10.92 -3.01
N VAL A 123 -2.15 10.89 -3.33
CA VAL A 123 -1.62 11.50 -4.56
C VAL A 123 -1.53 10.41 -5.62
N LEU A 124 -2.47 10.40 -6.55
CA LEU A 124 -2.52 9.39 -7.60
C LEU A 124 -1.35 9.54 -8.59
N PRO A 125 -0.96 8.47 -9.30
CA PRO A 125 0.09 8.56 -10.32
C PRO A 125 -0.26 9.61 -11.38
N PHE A 126 0.64 10.58 -11.58
CA PHE A 126 0.44 11.65 -12.55
C PHE A 126 0.58 11.14 -13.98
N GLN A 127 -0.24 11.68 -14.88
CA GLN A 127 -0.15 11.37 -16.30
C GLN A 127 1.03 12.09 -16.95
N ASN A 128 1.84 11.38 -17.72
CA ASN A 128 2.86 12.00 -18.56
C ASN A 128 2.24 12.38 -19.91
N LEU A 129 2.15 13.69 -20.19
CA LEU A 129 1.63 14.24 -21.44
C LEU A 129 2.75 14.76 -22.36
N SER A 130 4.01 14.42 -22.08
CA SER A 130 5.15 14.68 -22.99
C SER A 130 5.23 13.61 -24.08
N ASN A 131 5.62 14.05 -25.29
CA ASN A 131 5.82 13.15 -26.43
C ASN A 131 7.05 12.24 -26.28
N GLU A 132 8.04 12.70 -25.52
CA GLU A 132 9.26 11.97 -25.21
C GLU A 132 9.00 11.01 -24.04
N LYS A 133 9.01 9.71 -24.34
CA LYS A 133 8.91 8.65 -23.31
C LYS A 133 10.01 8.77 -22.25
N GLU A 134 11.15 9.33 -22.63
CA GLU A 134 12.27 9.63 -21.74
C GLU A 134 11.85 10.54 -20.59
N ASN A 135 10.82 11.38 -20.71
CA ASN A 135 10.35 12.25 -19.62
C ASN A 135 9.31 11.57 -18.68
N ALA A 136 9.00 10.27 -18.85
CA ALA A 136 8.03 9.59 -17.98
C ALA A 136 8.46 9.59 -16.50
N TYR A 137 9.76 9.49 -16.22
CA TYR A 137 10.31 9.58 -14.87
C TYR A 137 10.02 10.94 -14.21
N PHE A 138 9.85 12.00 -15.00
CA PHE A 138 9.64 13.35 -14.49
C PHE A 138 8.25 13.50 -13.85
N ALA A 139 7.22 12.94 -14.49
CA ALA A 139 5.87 12.92 -13.91
C ALA A 139 5.84 12.13 -12.59
N ASP A 140 6.52 10.99 -12.58
CA ASP A 140 6.63 10.10 -11.44
C ASP A 140 7.43 10.70 -10.28
N GLY A 141 8.52 11.42 -10.58
CA GLY A 141 9.30 12.12 -9.57
C GLY A 141 8.58 13.34 -9.00
N MET A 142 7.82 14.06 -9.83
CA MET A 142 7.03 15.19 -9.31
C MET A 142 5.90 14.71 -8.40
N GLN A 143 5.26 13.58 -8.70
CA GLN A 143 4.32 12.93 -7.78
C GLN A 143 5.00 12.58 -6.45
N ASP A 144 6.21 12.01 -6.50
CA ASP A 144 6.98 11.59 -5.33
C ASP A 144 7.42 12.78 -4.46
N ASP A 145 7.84 13.87 -5.07
CA ASP A 145 8.21 15.10 -4.38
C ASP A 145 7.01 15.75 -3.69
N ILE A 146 5.84 15.76 -4.33
CA ILE A 146 4.59 16.22 -3.70
C ILE A 146 4.25 15.34 -2.50
N LEU A 147 4.35 14.02 -2.65
CA LEU A 147 4.11 13.09 -1.55
C LEU A 147 5.09 13.31 -0.40
N THR A 148 6.37 13.53 -0.70
CA THR A 148 7.44 13.84 0.27
C THR A 148 7.16 15.15 1.01
N ASN A 149 6.70 16.18 0.31
CA ASN A 149 6.35 17.45 0.96
C ASN A 149 5.10 17.33 1.83
N LEU A 150 4.07 16.63 1.36
CA LEU A 150 2.88 16.37 2.17
C LEU A 150 3.20 15.47 3.38
N SER A 151 4.19 14.56 3.26
CA SER A 151 4.52 13.62 4.33
C SER A 151 5.09 14.32 5.56
N LYS A 152 5.67 15.51 5.38
CA LYS A 152 6.18 16.40 6.43
C LYS A 152 5.08 17.02 7.30
N ILE A 153 3.83 17.01 6.86
CA ILE A 153 2.69 17.66 7.54
C ILE A 153 2.01 16.67 8.48
N GLY A 154 2.20 16.82 9.79
CA GLY A 154 1.73 15.87 10.79
C GLY A 154 0.21 15.83 10.97
N ASP A 155 -0.49 16.92 10.67
CA ASP A 155 -1.97 17.02 10.73
C ASP A 155 -2.66 16.45 9.47
N LEU A 156 -1.89 15.92 8.52
CA LEU A 156 -2.38 15.18 7.35
C LEU A 156 -2.08 13.68 7.49
N LYS A 157 -3.03 12.85 7.05
CA LYS A 157 -2.75 11.46 6.67
C LYS A 157 -2.48 11.40 5.18
N VAL A 158 -1.27 11.00 4.82
CA VAL A 158 -0.85 10.82 3.41
C VAL A 158 -0.74 9.34 3.11
N ILE A 159 -1.34 8.89 2.00
CA ILE A 159 -1.22 7.50 1.55
C ILE A 159 0.09 7.30 0.80
N SER A 160 0.78 6.19 1.07
CA SER A 160 2.08 5.88 0.49
C SER A 160 2.02 5.68 -1.03
N ARG A 161 3.15 5.94 -1.70
CA ARG A 161 3.31 5.77 -3.15
C ARG A 161 2.91 4.37 -3.62
N MET A 162 3.36 3.34 -2.93
CA MET A 162 3.10 1.94 -3.31
C MET A 162 1.61 1.60 -3.30
N SER A 163 0.86 2.13 -2.33
CA SER A 163 -0.58 1.88 -2.21
C SER A 163 -1.39 2.53 -3.35
N VAL A 164 -0.86 3.57 -4.00
CA VAL A 164 -1.53 4.26 -5.12
C VAL A 164 -1.04 3.83 -6.51
N MET A 165 0.08 3.11 -6.61
CA MET A 165 0.67 2.71 -7.90
C MET A 165 -0.26 1.82 -8.74
N SER A 166 -1.13 1.02 -8.11
CA SER A 166 -2.09 0.17 -8.81
C SER A 166 -3.15 0.95 -9.60
N TYR A 167 -3.33 2.24 -9.31
CA TYR A 167 -4.28 3.12 -10.01
C TYR A 167 -3.65 3.86 -11.20
N ARG A 168 -2.46 3.47 -11.67
CA ARG A 168 -1.81 4.07 -12.85
C ARG A 168 -2.59 3.78 -14.15
N GLY A 169 -2.64 4.75 -15.07
CA GLY A 169 -3.22 4.61 -16.42
C GLY A 169 -4.62 5.20 -16.62
N ASP A 170 -5.11 5.18 -17.86
CA ASP A 170 -6.30 5.93 -18.32
C ASP A 170 -7.64 5.21 -18.09
N GLY A 171 -7.68 4.23 -17.17
CA GLY A 171 -8.91 3.54 -16.82
C GLY A 171 -9.94 4.53 -16.25
N VAL A 172 -11.24 4.23 -16.39
CA VAL A 172 -12.30 4.99 -15.73
C VAL A 172 -12.08 4.87 -14.21
N ARG A 173 -11.57 5.92 -13.60
CA ARG A 173 -11.32 6.00 -12.15
C ARG A 173 -12.53 6.61 -11.49
N ASN A 174 -13.19 5.85 -10.63
CA ASN A 174 -14.21 6.40 -9.76
C ASN A 174 -13.53 6.90 -8.47
N ALA A 175 -13.44 8.22 -8.30
CA ALA A 175 -12.79 8.82 -7.13
C ALA A 175 -13.39 8.32 -5.80
N ARG A 176 -14.69 8.01 -5.79
CA ARG A 176 -15.39 7.46 -4.62
C ARG A 176 -14.96 6.04 -4.29
N GLU A 177 -14.71 5.21 -5.30
CA GLU A 177 -14.22 3.84 -5.09
C GLU A 177 -12.77 3.85 -4.60
N ILE A 178 -11.92 4.66 -5.22
CA ILE A 178 -10.51 4.81 -4.82
C ILE A 178 -10.44 5.36 -3.38
N GLY A 179 -11.21 6.40 -3.07
CA GLY A 179 -11.26 6.97 -1.73
C GLY A 179 -11.71 5.98 -0.66
N LYS A 180 -12.67 5.09 -0.97
CA LYS A 180 -13.10 4.03 -0.06
C LYS A 180 -12.03 2.96 0.11
N ALA A 181 -11.38 2.54 -0.99
CA ALA A 181 -10.35 1.52 -0.96
C ALA A 181 -9.11 1.97 -0.16
N LEU A 182 -8.72 3.23 -0.32
CA LEU A 182 -7.57 3.82 0.38
C LEU A 182 -7.93 4.44 1.74
N GLY A 183 -9.21 4.59 2.06
CA GLY A 183 -9.68 5.20 3.30
C GLY A 183 -9.38 6.70 3.41
N VAL A 184 -9.46 7.43 2.29
CA VAL A 184 -9.13 8.86 2.22
C VAL A 184 -10.32 9.77 1.91
N ALA A 185 -10.21 11.02 2.37
CA ALA A 185 -11.15 12.10 2.11
C ALA A 185 -10.93 12.79 0.77
N THR A 186 -9.68 12.93 0.35
CA THR A 186 -9.34 13.63 -0.88
C THR A 186 -8.37 12.85 -1.74
N LEU A 187 -8.46 13.07 -3.05
CA LEU A 187 -7.53 12.56 -4.05
C LEU A 187 -6.90 13.75 -4.76
N LEU A 188 -5.59 13.69 -4.98
CA LEU A 188 -4.88 14.59 -5.88
C LEU A 188 -4.60 13.85 -7.17
N GLU A 189 -5.11 14.37 -8.27
CA GLU A 189 -4.79 13.90 -9.61
C GLU A 189 -4.04 14.99 -10.36
N GLY A 190 -3.23 14.60 -11.34
CA GLY A 190 -2.50 15.57 -12.12
C GLY A 190 -1.89 15.00 -13.38
N SER A 191 -1.43 15.92 -14.21
CA SER A 191 -0.68 15.62 -15.43
C SER A 191 0.51 16.56 -15.55
N VAL A 192 1.58 16.04 -16.16
CA VAL A 192 2.84 16.74 -16.32
C VAL A 192 3.23 16.70 -17.77
N ARG A 193 3.64 17.85 -18.29
CA ARG A 193 4.26 17.97 -19.60
C ARG A 193 5.52 18.81 -19.47
N ARG A 194 6.66 18.21 -19.79
CA ARG A 194 7.93 18.88 -19.96
C ARG A 194 8.25 19.06 -21.43
N VAL A 195 8.66 20.27 -21.81
CA VAL A 195 9.19 20.62 -23.15
C VAL A 195 10.44 21.46 -22.95
N GLY A 196 11.62 20.87 -23.18
CA GLY A 196 12.90 21.51 -22.88
C GLY A 196 12.99 21.89 -21.39
N ASN A 197 13.18 23.19 -21.11
CA ASN A 197 13.27 23.71 -19.74
C ASN A 197 11.92 24.18 -19.16
N ARG A 198 10.83 24.07 -19.91
CA ARG A 198 9.48 24.47 -19.46
C ARG A 198 8.71 23.26 -18.96
N VAL A 199 8.07 23.42 -17.81
CA VAL A 199 7.24 22.41 -17.16
C VAL A 199 5.83 22.96 -17.01
N ARG A 200 4.87 22.23 -17.57
CA ARG A 200 3.45 22.44 -17.36
C ARG A 200 2.90 21.34 -16.45
N VAL A 201 2.24 21.77 -15.37
CA VAL A 201 1.62 20.90 -14.39
C VAL A 201 0.16 21.28 -14.27
N ASN A 202 -0.75 20.34 -14.53
CA ASN A 202 -2.16 20.49 -14.20
C ASN A 202 -2.45 19.57 -13.01
N VAL A 203 -3.07 20.11 -11.97
CA VAL A 203 -3.40 19.35 -10.76
C VAL A 203 -4.82 19.69 -10.31
N GLN A 204 -5.51 18.68 -9.78
CA GLN A 204 -6.86 18.81 -9.28
C GLN A 204 -7.02 18.07 -7.96
N LEU A 205 -7.62 18.75 -6.99
CA LEU A 205 -7.97 18.17 -5.71
C LEU A 205 -9.45 17.79 -5.72
N ILE A 206 -9.74 16.52 -5.50
CA ILE A 206 -11.10 15.95 -5.61
C ILE A 206 -11.56 15.46 -4.24
N ASN A 207 -12.81 15.74 -3.90
CA ASN A 207 -13.46 15.17 -2.74
C ASN A 207 -13.92 13.74 -3.04
N ALA A 208 -13.28 12.77 -2.38
CA ALA A 208 -13.52 11.36 -2.63
C ALA A 208 -14.87 10.85 -2.08
N ASN A 209 -15.70 11.70 -1.46
CA ASN A 209 -17.06 11.32 -1.04
C ASN A 209 -18.08 11.51 -2.15
N ASN A 210 -18.04 12.64 -2.82
CA ASN A 210 -19.06 13.08 -3.77
C ASN A 210 -18.54 13.23 -5.20
N ASP A 211 -17.23 13.05 -5.43
CA ASP A 211 -16.59 13.21 -6.75
C ASP A 211 -16.57 14.67 -7.24
N GLU A 212 -16.66 15.64 -6.31
CA GLU A 212 -16.59 17.06 -6.63
C GLU A 212 -15.15 17.57 -6.62
N HIS A 213 -14.79 18.37 -7.61
CA HIS A 213 -13.53 19.10 -7.62
C HIS A 213 -13.56 20.21 -6.56
N ILE A 214 -12.62 20.18 -5.63
CA ILE A 214 -12.43 21.24 -4.63
C ILE A 214 -11.77 22.45 -5.30
N TRP A 215 -10.72 22.20 -6.09
CA TRP A 215 -10.08 23.18 -6.96
C TRP A 215 -9.24 22.47 -8.03
N ALA A 216 -8.87 23.22 -9.07
CA ALA A 216 -7.88 22.84 -10.06
C ALA A 216 -6.89 23.98 -10.27
N GLU A 217 -5.63 23.66 -10.52
CA GLU A 217 -4.56 24.63 -10.76
C GLU A 217 -3.68 24.22 -11.93
N ASP A 218 -3.23 25.23 -12.65
CA ASP A 218 -2.34 25.12 -13.79
C ASP A 218 -1.06 25.92 -13.54
N TYR A 219 0.07 25.22 -13.56
CA TYR A 219 1.39 25.83 -13.47
C TYR A 219 2.09 25.72 -14.82
N ASP A 220 2.65 26.83 -15.30
CA ASP A 220 3.52 26.88 -16.47
C ASP A 220 4.80 27.66 -16.11
N ARG A 221 5.83 26.92 -15.71
CA ARG A 221 7.04 27.47 -15.11
C ARG A 221 8.30 26.91 -15.76
N ASP A 222 9.41 27.58 -15.46
CA ASP A 222 10.73 27.04 -15.76
C ASP A 222 11.05 25.89 -14.79
N LEU A 223 11.88 24.93 -15.21
CA LEU A 223 12.31 23.81 -14.38
C LEU A 223 13.01 24.28 -13.09
N THR A 224 13.72 25.41 -13.15
CA THR A 224 14.36 26.02 -11.98
C THR A 224 13.35 26.47 -10.90
N ASP A 225 12.10 26.69 -11.27
CA ASP A 225 11.02 27.09 -10.38
C ASP A 225 10.12 25.92 -9.95
N VAL A 226 10.45 24.67 -10.32
CA VAL A 226 9.62 23.49 -10.01
C VAL A 226 9.40 23.30 -8.51
N PHE A 227 10.38 23.66 -7.68
CA PHE A 227 10.27 23.60 -6.21
C PHE A 227 9.21 24.56 -5.66
N ALA A 228 9.00 25.71 -6.33
CA ALA A 228 7.95 26.64 -5.94
C ALA A 228 6.56 26.05 -6.19
N ILE A 229 6.39 25.26 -7.27
CA ILE A 229 5.14 24.54 -7.53
C ILE A 229 4.87 23.55 -6.40
N GLN A 230 5.87 22.76 -6.00
CA GLN A 230 5.72 21.76 -4.95
C GLN A 230 5.34 22.39 -3.60
N THR A 231 5.98 23.51 -3.26
CA THR A 231 5.74 24.25 -2.02
C THR A 231 4.34 24.86 -2.01
N ASP A 232 3.96 25.56 -3.09
CA ASP A 232 2.64 26.18 -3.24
C ASP A 232 1.53 25.13 -3.16
N LEU A 233 1.70 24.00 -3.87
CA LEU A 233 0.76 22.91 -3.88
C LEU A 233 0.58 22.28 -2.50
N ALA A 234 1.67 22.03 -1.77
CA ALA A 234 1.62 21.50 -0.41
C ALA A 234 0.89 22.45 0.56
N GLN A 235 1.18 23.76 0.50
CA GLN A 235 0.52 24.78 1.33
C GLN A 235 -0.98 24.92 0.98
N LYS A 236 -1.32 24.86 -0.32
CA LYS A 236 -2.70 24.95 -0.80
C LYS A 236 -3.53 23.72 -0.41
N ILE A 237 -2.95 22.53 -0.51
CA ILE A 237 -3.56 21.29 -0.02
C ILE A 237 -3.79 21.37 1.49
N ALA A 238 -2.76 21.75 2.26
CA ALA A 238 -2.87 21.90 3.71
C ALA A 238 -3.99 22.88 4.09
N SER A 239 -4.06 24.03 3.42
CA SER A 239 -5.10 25.04 3.63
C SER A 239 -6.49 24.52 3.29
N SER A 240 -6.63 23.83 2.15
CA SER A 240 -7.91 23.27 1.69
C SER A 240 -8.45 22.19 2.64
N LEU A 241 -7.54 21.39 3.20
CA LEU A 241 -7.85 20.34 4.18
C LEU A 241 -7.92 20.87 5.62
N GLN A 242 -7.74 22.18 5.82
CA GLN A 242 -7.68 22.82 7.13
C GLN A 242 -6.67 22.15 8.08
N ALA A 243 -5.58 21.65 7.51
CA ALA A 243 -4.45 21.10 8.24
C ALA A 243 -3.63 22.23 8.86
N LYS A 244 -3.28 22.07 10.13
CA LYS A 244 -2.42 23.00 10.85
C LYS A 244 -0.98 22.77 10.41
N LEU A 245 -0.35 23.84 9.92
CA LEU A 245 1.06 23.86 9.55
C LEU A 245 1.84 24.60 10.63
N SER A 246 2.73 23.92 11.32
CA SER A 246 3.66 24.54 12.26
C SER A 246 4.72 25.37 11.52
N PRO A 247 5.35 26.37 12.19
CA PRO A 247 6.43 27.15 11.58
C PRO A 247 7.59 26.29 11.06
N ASN A 248 7.91 25.20 11.77
CA ASN A 248 8.98 24.28 11.36
C ASN A 248 8.59 23.46 10.12
N GLU A 249 7.35 23.00 10.01
CA GLU A 249 6.86 22.33 8.80
C GLU A 249 6.88 23.28 7.60
N LYS A 250 6.46 24.53 7.79
CA LYS A 250 6.52 25.55 6.75
C LYS A 250 7.96 25.81 6.28
N ALA A 251 8.90 26.00 7.21
CA ALA A 251 10.30 26.20 6.87
C ALA A 251 10.91 25.03 6.10
N ARG A 252 10.54 23.78 6.44
CA ARG A 252 10.98 22.59 5.70
C ARG A 252 10.39 22.47 4.30
N LEU A 253 9.16 22.95 4.10
CA LEU A 253 8.52 23.00 2.78
C LEU A 253 9.18 24.05 1.88
N ASP A 254 9.54 25.21 2.44
CA ASP A 254 10.15 26.30 1.69
C ASP A 254 11.64 26.02 1.32
N ASN A 255 12.25 24.97 1.89
CA ASN A 255 13.64 24.62 1.63
C ASN A 255 13.82 23.98 0.25
N ARG A 256 14.70 24.57 -0.56
CA ARG A 256 15.05 24.04 -1.88
C ARG A 256 16.11 22.94 -1.75
N PRO A 257 15.89 21.73 -2.31
CA PRO A 257 16.85 20.64 -2.22
C PRO A 257 18.18 20.91 -2.94
N THR A 258 18.16 21.67 -4.04
CA THR A 258 19.34 22.02 -4.83
C THR A 258 19.11 23.33 -5.59
N GLN A 259 20.19 24.02 -5.97
CA GLN A 259 20.18 25.16 -6.89
C GLN A 259 20.53 24.75 -8.33
N ASN A 260 20.91 23.49 -8.56
CA ASN A 260 21.32 22.98 -9.85
C ASN A 260 20.18 22.15 -10.49
N PRO A 261 19.49 22.64 -11.53
CA PRO A 261 18.37 21.92 -12.15
C PRO A 261 18.80 20.61 -12.81
N ASP A 262 20.04 20.50 -13.30
CA ASP A 262 20.54 19.27 -13.91
C ASP A 262 20.81 18.19 -12.85
N ALA A 263 21.34 18.60 -11.69
CA ALA A 263 21.49 17.71 -10.53
C ALA A 263 20.12 17.21 -10.04
N TYR A 264 19.11 18.09 -10.05
CA TYR A 264 17.74 17.73 -9.71
C TYR A 264 17.13 16.71 -10.69
N LEU A 265 17.32 16.87 -12.00
CA LEU A 265 16.82 15.89 -12.98
C LEU A 265 17.42 14.50 -12.77
N LEU A 266 18.73 14.44 -12.53
CA LEU A 266 19.41 13.18 -12.21
C LEU A 266 18.88 12.55 -10.92
N PHE A 267 18.64 13.37 -9.89
CA PHE A 267 18.07 12.93 -8.62
C PHE A 267 16.67 12.34 -8.78
N VAL A 268 15.78 13.04 -9.49
CA VAL A 268 14.42 12.56 -9.79
C VAL A 268 14.46 11.27 -10.59
N GLN A 269 15.34 11.18 -11.59
CA GLN A 269 15.52 9.96 -12.36
C GLN A 269 16.07 8.81 -11.49
N ALA A 270 17.00 9.09 -10.58
CA ALA A 270 17.53 8.10 -9.64
C ALA A 270 16.44 7.55 -8.70
N HIS A 271 15.58 8.42 -8.18
CA HIS A 271 14.42 8.01 -7.37
C HIS A 271 13.43 7.16 -8.15
N ASP A 272 13.16 7.48 -9.41
CA ASP A 272 12.30 6.63 -10.24
C ASP A 272 12.83 5.19 -10.31
N TYR A 273 14.14 5.01 -10.57
CA TYR A 273 14.80 3.71 -10.55
C TYR A 273 14.77 3.04 -9.17
N ALA A 274 15.00 3.79 -8.10
CA ALA A 274 15.03 3.27 -6.73
C ALA A 274 13.65 2.86 -6.20
N ASN A 275 12.58 3.44 -6.73
CA ASN A 275 11.20 3.21 -6.27
C ASN A 275 10.38 2.28 -7.20
N ARG A 276 11.02 1.61 -8.16
CA ARG A 276 10.31 0.63 -9.01
C ARG A 276 9.95 -0.61 -8.19
N PRO A 277 8.75 -1.20 -8.40
CA PRO A 277 8.30 -2.39 -7.66
C PRO A 277 9.27 -3.57 -7.74
N ASP A 278 9.96 -3.66 -8.88
CA ASP A 278 10.92 -4.70 -9.20
C ASP A 278 12.35 -4.13 -9.17
N MET A 279 12.74 -3.39 -8.13
CA MET A 279 14.09 -2.84 -7.98
C MET A 279 15.14 -3.97 -7.97
N PHE A 280 15.51 -4.42 -9.15
CA PHE A 280 16.49 -5.46 -9.39
C PHE A 280 17.89 -4.85 -9.33
N ARG A 281 18.90 -5.72 -9.47
CA ARG A 281 20.31 -5.33 -9.50
C ARG A 281 20.58 -4.19 -10.49
N ASP A 282 20.01 -4.26 -11.69
CA ASP A 282 20.29 -3.28 -12.75
C ASP A 282 19.67 -1.90 -12.45
N ASP A 283 18.45 -1.86 -11.93
CA ASP A 283 17.80 -0.61 -11.51
C ASP A 283 18.57 0.04 -10.34
N SER A 284 19.02 -0.78 -9.37
CA SER A 284 19.83 -0.33 -8.24
C SER A 284 21.16 0.29 -8.71
N LEU A 285 21.85 -0.37 -9.64
CA LEU A 285 23.09 0.13 -10.24
C LEU A 285 22.86 1.43 -11.02
N LYS A 286 21.70 1.55 -11.69
CA LYS A 286 21.37 2.77 -12.44
C LYS A 286 21.07 3.94 -11.50
N ALA A 287 20.30 3.70 -10.43
CA ALA A 287 20.04 4.69 -9.40
C ALA A 287 21.34 5.17 -8.74
N GLU A 288 22.24 4.24 -8.38
CA GLU A 288 23.58 4.54 -7.84
C GLU A 288 24.34 5.51 -8.77
N GLN A 289 24.45 5.19 -10.05
CA GLN A 289 25.15 6.03 -11.04
C GLN A 289 24.55 7.43 -11.17
N LEU A 290 23.22 7.53 -11.11
CA LEU A 290 22.50 8.80 -11.25
C LEU A 290 22.67 9.67 -10.00
N PHE A 291 22.56 9.10 -8.79
CA PHE A 291 22.83 9.83 -7.55
C PHE A 291 24.29 10.30 -7.47
N GLU A 292 25.25 9.48 -7.89
CA GLU A 292 26.66 9.91 -7.95
C GLU A 292 26.88 11.08 -8.92
N GLN A 293 26.18 11.10 -10.05
CA GLN A 293 26.27 12.23 -10.98
C GLN A 293 25.60 13.47 -10.38
N ALA A 294 24.46 13.32 -9.71
CA ALA A 294 23.78 14.43 -9.03
C ALA A 294 24.67 15.06 -7.96
N THR A 295 25.33 14.25 -7.11
CA THR A 295 26.24 14.75 -6.06
C THR A 295 27.54 15.35 -6.61
N LYS A 296 27.98 14.95 -7.81
CA LYS A 296 29.10 15.61 -8.51
C LYS A 296 28.70 16.97 -9.09
N LEU A 297 27.48 17.09 -9.62
CA LEU A 297 26.96 18.35 -10.17
C LEU A 297 26.60 19.36 -9.08
N ASP A 298 26.14 18.89 -7.93
CA ASP A 298 25.91 19.72 -6.75
C ASP A 298 26.42 19.00 -5.47
N PRO A 299 27.65 19.31 -5.04
CA PRO A 299 28.22 18.76 -3.81
C PRO A 299 27.50 19.18 -2.52
N ASN A 300 26.56 20.13 -2.57
CA ASN A 300 25.75 20.54 -1.42
C ASN A 300 24.36 19.89 -1.41
N PHE A 301 24.07 18.98 -2.35
CA PHE A 301 22.76 18.34 -2.48
C PHE A 301 22.55 17.21 -1.47
N ALA A 302 22.27 17.57 -0.21
CA ALA A 302 22.13 16.63 0.90
C ALA A 302 21.15 15.47 0.64
N ALA A 303 20.01 15.75 0.00
CA ALA A 303 19.02 14.72 -0.34
C ALA A 303 19.56 13.69 -1.35
N ALA A 304 20.40 14.09 -2.31
CA ALA A 304 21.02 13.16 -3.25
C ALA A 304 22.03 12.22 -2.56
N PHE A 305 22.76 12.71 -1.55
CA PHE A 305 23.60 11.87 -0.70
C PHE A 305 22.76 10.89 0.15
N ALA A 306 21.62 11.33 0.68
CA ALA A 306 20.69 10.44 1.39
C ALA A 306 20.15 9.33 0.46
N GLY A 307 19.72 9.67 -0.76
CA GLY A 307 19.29 8.70 -1.77
C GLY A 307 20.38 7.71 -2.16
N LEU A 308 21.62 8.17 -2.38
CA LEU A 308 22.78 7.29 -2.62
C LEU A 308 22.98 6.31 -1.46
N SER A 309 22.90 6.78 -0.22
CA SER A 309 23.05 5.94 0.96
C SER A 309 21.97 4.85 1.05
N MET A 310 20.73 5.19 0.73
CA MET A 310 19.62 4.24 0.71
C MET A 310 19.81 3.15 -0.34
N VAL A 311 20.17 3.53 -1.57
CA VAL A 311 20.43 2.56 -2.66
C VAL A 311 21.60 1.63 -2.31
N GLU A 312 22.68 2.16 -1.75
CA GLU A 312 23.83 1.33 -1.34
C GLU A 312 23.48 0.39 -0.18
N SER A 313 22.69 0.86 0.80
CA SER A 313 22.21 0.04 1.91
C SER A 313 21.32 -1.10 1.42
N TRP A 314 20.44 -0.83 0.45
CA TRP A 314 19.59 -1.83 -0.18
C TRP A 314 20.40 -2.83 -1.01
N ALA A 315 21.33 -2.37 -1.84
CA ALA A 315 22.18 -3.24 -2.64
C ALA A 315 23.01 -4.18 -1.76
N TYR A 316 23.59 -3.66 -0.67
CA TYR A 316 24.31 -4.45 0.34
C TYR A 316 23.43 -5.53 0.96
N HIS A 317 22.19 -5.20 1.31
CA HIS A 317 21.24 -6.13 1.91
C HIS A 317 20.79 -7.22 0.93
N SER A 318 20.49 -6.83 -0.30
CA SER A 318 19.68 -7.63 -1.21
C SER A 318 20.49 -8.54 -2.12
N PHE A 319 21.61 -8.08 -2.67
CA PHE A 319 22.32 -8.85 -3.72
C PHE A 319 23.85 -8.67 -3.76
N ASP A 320 24.43 -7.67 -3.10
CA ASP A 320 25.87 -7.38 -3.18
C ASP A 320 26.47 -7.00 -1.81
N PRO A 321 26.67 -7.97 -0.89
CA PRO A 321 27.09 -7.74 0.49
C PRO A 321 28.58 -7.40 0.64
N LEU A 322 29.13 -6.56 -0.25
CA LEU A 322 30.51 -6.11 -0.21
C LEU A 322 30.71 -5.04 0.89
N PRO A 323 31.77 -5.14 1.72
CA PRO A 323 32.09 -4.12 2.72
C PRO A 323 32.20 -2.71 2.13
N ALA A 324 32.67 -2.58 0.89
CA ALA A 324 32.76 -1.30 0.19
C ALA A 324 31.40 -0.60 0.02
N ARG A 325 30.33 -1.35 -0.28
CA ARG A 325 28.97 -0.79 -0.37
C ARG A 325 28.44 -0.32 0.97
N ARG A 326 28.67 -1.10 2.03
CA ARG A 326 28.34 -0.71 3.41
C ARG A 326 29.04 0.60 3.80
N GLU A 327 30.33 0.73 3.53
CA GLU A 327 31.07 1.95 3.85
C GLU A 327 30.64 3.13 2.99
N LYS A 328 30.33 2.90 1.71
CA LYS A 328 29.80 3.94 0.81
C LYS A 328 28.43 4.44 1.29
N ALA A 329 27.54 3.53 1.69
CA ALA A 329 26.26 3.90 2.28
C ALA A 329 26.42 4.78 3.53
N ARG A 330 27.31 4.39 4.44
CA ARG A 330 27.58 5.14 5.67
C ARG A 330 28.17 6.52 5.37
N THR A 331 29.14 6.58 4.46
CA THR A 331 29.80 7.83 4.06
C THR A 331 28.81 8.80 3.46
N ALA A 332 27.94 8.33 2.55
CA ALA A 332 26.92 9.16 1.93
C ALA A 332 25.88 9.68 2.95
N ALA A 333 25.41 8.84 3.88
CA ALA A 333 24.50 9.30 4.94
C ALA A 333 25.14 10.36 5.85
N ASN A 334 26.40 10.15 6.25
CA ASN A 334 27.13 11.11 7.07
C ASN A 334 27.36 12.43 6.32
N GLU A 335 27.62 12.39 5.02
CA GLU A 335 27.76 13.59 4.21
C GLU A 335 26.44 14.36 4.09
N ALA A 336 25.32 13.65 3.90
CA ALA A 336 23.99 14.27 3.93
C ALA A 336 23.73 14.99 5.27
N LEU A 337 24.05 14.37 6.40
CA LEU A 337 23.94 14.98 7.72
C LEU A 337 24.96 16.09 7.97
N ARG A 338 26.16 16.02 7.38
CA ARG A 338 27.15 17.10 7.46
C ARG A 338 26.66 18.35 6.76
N LEU A 339 26.01 18.19 5.60
CA LEU A 339 25.43 19.27 4.81
C LEU A 339 24.17 19.82 5.46
N GLN A 340 23.30 18.93 5.96
CA GLN A 340 22.04 19.30 6.59
C GLN A 340 21.74 18.39 7.79
N PRO A 341 22.16 18.80 9.01
CA PRO A 341 22.03 17.98 10.22
C PRO A 341 20.61 17.69 10.68
N ASP A 342 19.63 18.48 10.22
CA ASP A 342 18.22 18.35 10.57
C ASP A 342 17.39 17.69 9.45
N LEU A 343 18.02 17.23 8.36
CA LEU A 343 17.34 16.62 7.23
C LEU A 343 16.76 15.25 7.60
N PRO A 344 15.43 15.09 7.66
CA PRO A 344 14.82 13.82 8.06
C PRO A 344 15.18 12.64 7.15
N GLU A 345 15.31 12.89 5.85
CA GLU A 345 15.71 11.93 4.83
C GLU A 345 17.15 11.42 5.06
N ALA A 346 18.05 12.26 5.57
CA ALA A 346 19.41 11.86 5.92
C ALA A 346 19.44 10.98 7.17
N HIS A 347 18.61 11.27 8.18
CA HIS A 347 18.42 10.39 9.33
C HIS A 347 17.81 9.05 8.92
N LEU A 348 16.83 9.04 8.00
CA LEU A 348 16.26 7.81 7.46
C LEU A 348 17.34 6.96 6.78
N ALA A 349 18.16 7.59 5.94
CA ALA A 349 19.26 6.93 5.24
C ALA A 349 20.32 6.36 6.20
N LEU A 350 20.74 7.13 7.22
CA LEU A 350 21.68 6.65 8.24
C LEU A 350 21.09 5.48 9.05
N GLY A 351 19.80 5.55 9.38
CA GLY A 351 19.08 4.47 10.03
C GLY A 351 19.14 3.17 9.23
N PHE A 352 18.89 3.24 7.91
CA PHE A 352 19.00 2.08 7.03
C PHE A 352 20.44 1.58 6.87
N SER A 353 21.43 2.47 6.84
CA SER A 353 22.85 2.09 6.86
C SER A 353 23.20 1.28 8.11
N TYR A 354 22.76 1.71 9.29
CA TYR A 354 22.93 0.94 10.54
C TYR A 354 22.14 -0.38 10.53
N TYR A 355 20.90 -0.34 10.06
CA TYR A 355 19.99 -1.49 10.08
C TYR A 355 20.47 -2.63 9.18
N TYR A 356 20.84 -2.33 7.93
CA TYR A 356 21.28 -3.33 6.95
C TYR A 356 22.78 -3.60 7.03
N GLY A 357 23.59 -2.55 7.10
CA GLY A 357 25.05 -2.65 7.07
C GLY A 357 25.63 -3.22 8.36
N ASP A 358 25.19 -2.72 9.51
CA ASP A 358 25.78 -3.09 10.81
C ASP A 358 24.95 -4.07 11.60
N ARG A 359 23.67 -4.23 11.24
CA ARG A 359 22.66 -4.88 12.09
C ARG A 359 22.60 -4.24 13.48
N ASN A 360 22.99 -2.97 13.59
CA ASN A 360 22.94 -2.20 14.83
C ASN A 360 21.54 -1.59 14.97
N TYR A 361 20.60 -2.41 15.44
CA TYR A 361 19.20 -2.03 15.54
C TYR A 361 18.93 -0.91 16.55
N GLU A 362 19.78 -0.75 17.56
CA GLU A 362 19.65 0.32 18.56
C GLU A 362 19.94 1.69 17.91
N ARG A 363 21.09 1.81 17.23
CA ARG A 363 21.42 3.04 16.50
C ARG A 363 20.45 3.31 15.37
N ALA A 364 20.07 2.28 14.62
CA ALA A 364 19.07 2.42 13.56
C ALA A 364 17.74 2.97 14.09
N LEU A 365 17.25 2.43 15.21
CA LEU A 365 16.00 2.88 15.83
C LEU A 365 16.08 4.36 16.26
N ALA A 366 17.20 4.81 16.82
CA ALA A 366 17.38 6.20 17.20
C ALA A 366 17.25 7.14 15.98
N GLU A 367 17.90 6.79 14.88
CA GLU A 367 17.82 7.57 13.63
C GLU A 367 16.41 7.54 13.01
N PHE A 368 15.76 6.38 12.98
CA PHE A 368 14.40 6.27 12.47
C PHE A 368 13.38 7.07 13.29
N GLU A 369 13.57 7.16 14.61
CA GLU A 369 12.73 7.99 15.48
C GLU A 369 12.91 9.50 15.20
N VAL A 370 14.10 9.95 14.81
CA VAL A 370 14.33 11.33 14.36
C VAL A 370 13.67 11.55 13.00
N ALA A 371 13.90 10.66 12.05
CA ALA A 371 13.28 10.72 10.72
C ALA A 371 11.75 10.77 10.80
N LYS A 372 11.13 9.91 11.62
CA LYS A 372 9.67 9.86 11.83
C LYS A 372 9.09 11.18 12.34
N ARG A 373 9.83 11.96 13.14
CA ARG A 373 9.35 13.28 13.60
C ARG A 373 9.34 14.32 12.49
N GLY A 374 10.29 14.23 11.55
CA GLY A 374 10.35 15.12 10.39
C GLY A 374 9.48 14.68 9.21
N LEU A 375 9.20 13.38 9.12
CA LEU A 375 8.40 12.72 8.09
C LEU A 375 7.29 11.86 8.73
N PRO A 376 6.28 12.48 9.37
CA PRO A 376 5.24 11.76 10.12
C PRO A 376 4.35 10.84 9.27
N ASN A 377 4.42 10.93 7.94
CA ASN A 377 3.74 10.00 7.02
C ASN A 377 4.69 9.18 6.13
N GLU A 378 5.99 9.10 6.44
CA GLU A 378 6.94 8.28 5.67
C GLU A 378 6.83 6.80 6.06
N ALA A 379 6.29 6.00 5.14
CA ALA A 379 5.99 4.59 5.36
C ALA A 379 7.24 3.77 5.72
N GLN A 380 8.39 4.07 5.11
CA GLN A 380 9.62 3.32 5.34
C GLN A 380 10.12 3.44 6.79
N ALA A 381 9.98 4.61 7.41
CA ALA A 381 10.37 4.84 8.80
C ALA A 381 9.55 3.96 9.76
N TYR A 382 8.22 3.95 9.60
CA TYR A 382 7.32 3.11 10.39
C TYR A 382 7.56 1.62 10.15
N MET A 383 7.79 1.20 8.90
CA MET A 383 8.10 -0.18 8.56
C MET A 383 9.38 -0.65 9.28
N ALA A 384 10.44 0.15 9.22
CA ALA A 384 11.73 -0.18 9.84
C ALA A 384 11.65 -0.23 11.37
N ILE A 385 10.96 0.75 11.99
CA ILE A 385 10.70 0.77 13.44
C ILE A 385 9.92 -0.48 13.85
N GLY A 386 8.82 -0.79 13.16
CA GLY A 386 8.02 -1.97 13.43
C GLY A 386 8.84 -3.27 13.30
N ALA A 387 9.66 -3.38 12.25
CA ALA A 387 10.54 -4.53 12.07
C ALA A 387 11.58 -4.68 13.19
N ILE A 388 12.11 -3.59 13.76
CA ILE A 388 13.01 -3.62 14.93
C ILE A 388 12.23 -4.05 16.17
N GLN A 389 11.08 -3.42 16.44
CA GLN A 389 10.23 -3.72 17.60
C GLN A 389 9.79 -5.18 17.63
N ARG A 390 9.48 -5.75 16.47
CA ARG A 390 9.18 -7.18 16.31
C ARG A 390 10.32 -8.08 16.78
N ARG A 391 11.58 -7.69 16.55
CA ARG A 391 12.77 -8.44 17.03
C ARG A 391 13.03 -8.26 18.52
N GLN A 392 12.41 -7.25 19.14
CA GLN A 392 12.50 -6.95 20.56
C GLN A 392 11.28 -7.47 21.35
N ASP A 393 10.46 -8.34 20.74
CA ASP A 393 9.20 -8.86 21.29
C ASP A 393 8.15 -7.79 21.65
N LYS A 394 8.28 -6.58 21.09
CA LYS A 394 7.31 -5.47 21.23
C LYS A 394 6.21 -5.57 20.17
N TRP A 395 5.41 -6.63 20.27
CA TRP A 395 4.43 -7.00 19.23
C TRP A 395 3.31 -5.98 19.03
N ALA A 396 2.84 -5.33 20.10
CA ALA A 396 1.79 -4.33 20.03
C ALA A 396 2.27 -3.07 19.30
N GLU A 397 3.43 -2.55 19.68
CA GLU A 397 4.06 -1.39 19.05
C GLU A 397 4.47 -1.69 17.61
N SER A 398 4.99 -2.90 17.36
CA SER A 398 5.32 -3.35 16.02
C SER A 398 4.08 -3.33 15.12
N THR A 399 2.97 -3.92 15.56
CA THR A 399 1.72 -3.95 14.79
C THR A 399 1.23 -2.53 14.50
N ALA A 400 1.24 -1.65 15.50
CA ALA A 400 0.80 -0.27 15.33
C ALA A 400 1.64 0.50 14.29
N ASN A 401 2.98 0.33 14.31
CA ASN A 401 3.85 0.96 13.33
C ASN A 401 3.65 0.35 11.93
N LEU A 402 3.52 -0.98 11.81
CA LEU A 402 3.27 -1.63 10.52
C LEU A 402 1.92 -1.25 9.91
N GLU A 403 0.88 -1.12 10.74
CA GLU A 403 -0.44 -0.61 10.30
C GLU A 403 -0.39 0.85 9.86
N LYS A 404 0.49 1.67 10.44
CA LYS A 404 0.70 3.06 10.03
C LYS A 404 1.51 3.18 8.73
N ALA A 405 2.39 2.21 8.44
CA ALA A 405 3.15 2.16 7.21
C ALA A 405 2.31 1.74 5.99
N ALA A 406 1.26 0.94 6.21
CA ALA A 406 0.31 0.48 5.19
C ALA A 406 -0.71 1.57 4.83
#